data_AF-A0A925S0Z0-F1
#
_entry.id   AF-A0A925S0Z0-F1
#
_cell.length_a   1.000
_cell.length_b   1.000
_cell.length_c   1.000
_cell.angle_alpha   90.00
_cell.angle_beta   90.00
_cell.angle_gamma   90.00
#
_symmetry.space_group_name_H-M   'P 1'
#
loop_
_entity.id
_entity.type
_entity.pdbx_description
1 polymer ?
#
loop_
_entity_poly.entity_id
_entity_poly.type
_entity_poly.pdbx_seq_one_letter_code
_entity_poly.pdbx_strand_id
1 'polypeptide(L)'
;MDDAARTPLFGIATAVALLAGTLACLLLPALPSWPLLAALFAGGFAMSLRGGRLRVAGMLALAALGFGLAGLHAASTLAQQLPPALEQQEATLSGRILDLPQHE
;
A
#
# COMPACT_ATOMS: atom_id res chain seq x y z
N MET A 1 -28.64 -10.40 -27.78
CA MET A 1 -29.20 -10.51 -26.42
C MET A 1 -28.06 -10.70 -25.41
N ASP A 2 -26.93 -9.98 -25.56
CA ASP A 2 -25.70 -10.24 -24.79
C ASP A 2 -24.88 -8.95 -24.55
N ASP A 3 -25.47 -7.99 -23.85
CA ASP A 3 -24.78 -6.74 -23.44
C ASP A 3 -24.64 -6.61 -21.90
N ALA A 4 -24.93 -7.68 -21.15
CA ALA A 4 -25.25 -7.61 -19.71
C ALA A 4 -24.15 -8.05 -18.72
N ALA A 5 -22.91 -8.33 -19.14
CA ALA A 5 -21.88 -8.83 -18.21
C ALA A 5 -20.60 -7.97 -18.17
N ARG A 6 -20.71 -6.66 -18.40
CA ARG A 6 -19.69 -5.72 -17.93
C ARG A 6 -19.81 -5.64 -16.41
N THR A 7 -19.14 -6.55 -15.69
CA THR A 7 -18.90 -6.38 -14.26
C THR A 7 -18.40 -4.94 -14.06
N PRO A 8 -19.09 -4.11 -13.26
CA PRO A 8 -18.72 -2.72 -13.13
C PRO A 8 -17.26 -2.65 -12.69
N LEU A 9 -16.48 -1.78 -13.35
CA LEU A 9 -15.05 -1.58 -13.06
C LEU A 9 -14.83 -1.25 -11.55
N PHE A 10 -15.86 -0.66 -10.92
CA PHE A 10 -15.97 -0.39 -9.49
C PHE A 10 -17.07 -1.26 -8.86
N GLY A 11 -16.76 -2.53 -8.59
CA GLY A 11 -17.63 -3.42 -7.81
C GLY A 11 -17.07 -3.63 -6.40
N ILE A 12 -17.90 -4.19 -5.51
CA ILE A 12 -17.46 -4.56 -4.15
C ILE A 12 -16.23 -5.49 -4.19
N ALA A 13 -16.18 -6.40 -5.16
CA ALA A 13 -15.04 -7.31 -5.33
C ALA A 13 -13.73 -6.60 -5.67
N THR A 14 -13.76 -5.53 -6.47
CA THR A 14 -12.56 -4.74 -6.79
C THR A 14 -12.14 -3.91 -5.59
N ALA A 15 -13.09 -3.30 -4.87
CA ALA A 15 -12.82 -2.59 -3.61
C ALA A 15 -12.17 -3.51 -2.55
N VAL A 16 -12.68 -4.73 -2.38
CA VAL A 16 -12.12 -5.72 -1.44
C VAL A 16 -10.73 -6.16 -1.86
N ALA A 17 -10.48 -6.40 -3.15
CA ALA A 17 -9.16 -6.77 -3.64
C ALA A 17 -8.12 -5.65 -3.39
N LEU A 18 -8.50 -4.40 -3.66
CA LEU A 18 -7.66 -3.24 -3.38
C LEU A 18 -7.37 -3.12 -1.87
N LEU A 19 -8.41 -3.23 -1.05
CA LEU A 19 -8.30 -3.17 0.41
C LEU A 19 -7.39 -4.29 0.94
N ALA A 20 -7.56 -5.52 0.48
CA ALA A 20 -6.72 -6.64 0.86
C ALA A 20 -5.24 -6.39 0.54
N GLY A 21 -4.94 -5.81 -0.62
CA GLY A 21 -3.59 -5.39 -0.98
C GLY A 21 -3.00 -4.34 -0.05
N THR A 22 -3.79 -3.31 0.30
CA THR A 22 -3.35 -2.28 1.25
C THR A 22 -3.12 -2.85 2.65
N LEU A 23 -4.04 -3.69 3.15
CA LEU A 23 -3.91 -4.32 4.46
C LEU A 23 -2.69 -5.24 4.50
N ALA A 24 -2.46 -6.06 3.47
CA ALA A 24 -1.27 -6.90 3.38
C ALA A 24 0.02 -6.07 3.44
N CYS A 25 0.03 -4.86 2.85
CA CYS A 25 1.18 -3.95 2.95
C CYS A 25 1.34 -3.38 4.37
N LEU A 26 0.26 -2.99 5.04
CA LEU A 26 0.31 -2.39 6.37
C LEU A 26 0.56 -3.41 7.49
N LEU A 27 0.15 -4.67 7.31
CA LEU A 27 0.44 -5.75 8.25
C LEU A 27 1.89 -6.26 8.14
N LEU A 28 2.63 -5.87 7.10
CA LEU A 28 4.01 -6.27 6.95
C LEU A 28 4.89 -5.52 7.97
N PRO A 29 5.68 -6.22 8.80
CA PRO A 29 6.50 -5.59 9.84
C PRO A 29 7.69 -4.81 9.26
N ALA A 30 8.06 -5.06 8.01
CA ALA A 30 9.12 -4.36 7.30
C ALA A 30 8.64 -3.98 5.90
N LEU A 31 8.98 -2.76 5.46
CA LEU A 31 8.62 -2.28 4.14
C LEU A 31 9.54 -2.94 3.08
N PRO A 32 8.98 -3.56 2.02
CA PRO A 32 9.77 -4.07 0.93
C PRO A 32 10.46 -2.93 0.16
N SER A 33 11.48 -3.26 -0.61
CA SER A 33 12.25 -2.28 -1.37
C SER A 33 11.36 -1.47 -2.33
N TRP A 34 11.60 -0.15 -2.39
CA TRP A 34 10.84 0.76 -3.26
C TRP A 34 10.74 0.32 -4.74
N PRO A 35 11.76 -0.30 -5.39
CA PRO A 35 11.60 -0.75 -6.78
C PRO A 35 10.62 -1.92 -6.91
N LEU A 36 10.54 -2.80 -5.90
CA LEU A 36 9.57 -3.90 -5.90
C LEU A 36 8.14 -3.36 -5.80
N LEU A 37 7.92 -2.36 -4.94
CA LEU A 37 6.64 -1.68 -4.80
C LEU A 37 6.22 -0.96 -6.09
N ALA A 38 7.15 -0.27 -6.74
CA ALA A 38 6.92 0.38 -8.03
C ALA A 38 6.58 -0.63 -9.13
N ALA A 39 7.25 -1.78 -9.15
CA ALA A 39 6.99 -2.86 -10.11
C ALA A 39 5.60 -3.49 -9.88
N LEU A 40 5.21 -3.73 -8.62
CA LEU A 40 3.87 -4.23 -8.26
C LEU A 40 2.77 -3.25 -8.67
N PHE A 41 2.98 -1.96 -8.43
CA PHE A 41 2.04 -0.91 -8.85
C PHE A 41 1.91 -0.86 -10.38
N ALA A 42 3.03 -0.76 -11.10
CA ALA A 42 3.03 -0.68 -12.56
C ALA A 42 2.47 -1.94 -13.21
N GLY A 43 2.81 -3.12 -12.69
CA GLY A 43 2.29 -4.41 -13.13
C GLY A 43 0.78 -4.53 -12.90
N GLY A 44 0.31 -4.19 -11.70
CA GLY A 44 -1.12 -4.16 -11.36
C GLY A 44 -1.91 -3.20 -12.24
N PHE A 45 -1.36 -2.00 -12.48
CA PHE A 45 -1.98 -0.98 -13.32
C PHE A 45 -2.04 -1.42 -14.80
N ALA A 46 -0.92 -1.84 -15.39
CA ALA A 46 -0.86 -2.29 -16.78
C ALA A 46 -1.78 -3.49 -17.05
N MET A 47 -1.90 -4.39 -16.07
CA MET A 47 -2.76 -5.56 -16.14
C MET A 47 -4.24 -5.22 -15.96
N SER A 48 -4.56 -4.18 -15.16
CA SER A 48 -5.92 -3.63 -15.05
C SER A 48 -6.41 -2.98 -16.36
N LEU A 49 -5.50 -2.34 -17.11
CA LEU A 49 -5.82 -1.73 -18.41
C LEU A 49 -6.06 -2.77 -19.52
N ARG A 50 -5.48 -3.97 -19.38
CA ARG A 50 -5.58 -5.06 -20.36
C ARG A 50 -6.94 -5.78 -20.38
N GLY A 51 -7.88 -5.41 -19.51
CA GLY A 51 -9.31 -5.76 -19.65
C GLY A 51 -9.60 -7.25 -19.90
N GLY A 52 -8.84 -8.15 -19.27
CA GLY A 52 -8.88 -9.59 -19.55
C GLY A 52 -9.92 -10.35 -18.71
N ARG A 53 -10.66 -11.26 -19.35
CA ARG A 53 -11.72 -12.16 -18.80
C ARG A 53 -11.30 -13.07 -17.62
N LEU A 54 -10.05 -13.01 -17.16
CA LEU A 54 -9.55 -13.77 -16.02
C LEU A 54 -9.86 -13.01 -14.72
N ARG A 55 -11.07 -13.22 -14.18
CA ARG A 55 -11.55 -12.59 -12.93
C ARG A 55 -10.52 -12.68 -11.79
N VAL A 56 -9.85 -13.83 -11.63
CA VAL A 56 -8.83 -14.05 -10.60
C VAL A 56 -7.58 -13.22 -10.86
N ALA A 57 -7.13 -13.13 -12.11
CA ALA A 57 -5.96 -12.35 -12.49
C ALA A 57 -6.19 -10.85 -12.29
N GLY A 58 -7.41 -10.37 -12.58
CA GLY A 58 -7.82 -9.00 -12.30
C GLY A 58 -7.84 -8.66 -10.81
N MET A 59 -8.31 -9.58 -9.96
CA MET A 59 -8.29 -9.40 -8.50
C MET A 59 -6.86 -9.34 -7.95
N LEU A 60 -5.97 -10.22 -8.41
CA LEU A 60 -4.57 -10.21 -8.01
C LEU A 60 -3.86 -8.92 -8.45
N ALA A 61 -4.14 -8.46 -9.68
CA ALA A 61 -3.61 -7.20 -10.19
C ALA A 61 -4.08 -5.99 -9.37
N LEU A 62 -5.34 -5.97 -8.94
CA LEU A 62 -5.86 -4.89 -8.09
C LEU A 62 -5.31 -4.94 -6.66
N ALA A 63 -5.11 -6.13 -6.10
CA ALA A 63 -4.42 -6.29 -4.82
C ALA A 63 -2.96 -5.82 -4.92
N ALA A 64 -2.25 -6.16 -6.00
CA ALA A 64 -0.89 -5.67 -6.27
C ALA A 64 -0.86 -4.13 -6.43
N LEU A 65 -1.88 -3.56 -7.08
CA LEU A 65 -2.05 -2.11 -7.21
C LEU A 65 -2.22 -1.43 -5.83
N GLY A 66 -3.09 -1.96 -4.98
CA GLY A 66 -3.31 -1.46 -3.61
C GLY A 66 -2.06 -1.60 -2.74
N PHE A 67 -1.36 -2.74 -2.84
CA PHE A 67 -0.11 -2.99 -2.12
C PHE A 67 0.99 -2.02 -2.55
N GLY A 68 1.20 -1.84 -3.86
CA GLY A 68 2.20 -0.94 -4.41
C GLY A 68 1.94 0.52 -4.05
N LEU A 69 0.68 0.97 -4.11
CA LEU A 69 0.30 2.33 -3.76
C LEU A 69 0.50 2.61 -2.26
N ALA A 70 -0.01 1.75 -1.38
CA ALA A 70 0.17 1.89 0.06
C ALA A 70 1.64 1.83 0.47
N GLY A 71 2.41 0.90 -0.09
CA GLY A 71 3.83 0.76 0.22
C GLY A 71 4.65 1.93 -0.31
N LEU A 72 4.36 2.48 -1.49
CA LEU A 72 5.06 3.65 -2.01
C LEU A 72 4.75 4.91 -1.17
N HIS A 73 3.48 5.06 -0.75
CA HIS A 73 3.10 6.11 0.21
C HIS A 73 3.86 5.94 1.53
N ALA A 74 3.83 4.76 2.12
CA ALA A 74 4.55 4.46 3.36
C ALA A 74 6.05 4.70 3.23
N ALA A 75 6.66 4.33 2.11
CA ALA A 75 8.08 4.57 1.83
C ALA A 75 8.38 6.07 1.75
N SER A 76 7.52 6.85 1.08
CA SER A 76 7.68 8.30 0.98
C SER A 76 7.54 8.99 2.34
N THR A 77 6.58 8.55 3.18
CA THR A 77 6.40 9.11 4.51
C THR A 77 7.53 8.71 5.45
N LEU A 78 8.00 7.46 5.39
CA LEU A 78 9.18 7.02 6.15
C LEU A 78 10.42 7.81 5.73
N ALA A 79 10.64 8.02 4.43
CA ALA A 79 11.77 8.80 3.94
C ALA A 79 11.73 10.27 4.40
N GLN A 80 10.54 10.83 4.63
CA GLN A 80 10.39 12.17 5.22
C GLN A 80 10.55 12.16 6.75
N GLN A 81 10.08 11.11 7.42
CA GLN A 81 10.11 10.96 8.87
C GLN A 81 11.44 10.46 9.42
N LEU A 82 12.27 9.84 8.59
CA LEU A 82 13.60 9.36 8.94
C LEU A 82 14.62 10.34 8.36
N PRO A 83 15.09 11.35 9.14
CA PRO A 83 16.19 12.16 8.71
C PRO A 83 17.36 11.24 8.34
N PRO A 84 18.00 11.41 7.17
CA PRO A 84 19.12 10.55 6.76
C PRO A 84 20.28 10.60 7.76
N ALA A 85 20.34 11.65 8.59
CA ALA A 85 21.28 11.77 9.70
C ALA A 85 21.04 10.78 10.85
N LEU A 86 19.86 10.15 10.96
CA LEU A 86 19.48 9.21 12.02
C LEU A 86 19.41 7.75 11.54
N GLU A 87 19.70 7.50 10.26
CA GLU A 87 19.67 6.15 9.71
C GLU A 87 20.80 5.31 10.33
N GLN A 88 20.45 4.17 10.94
CA GLN A 88 21.36 3.27 11.68
C GLN A 88 22.10 3.88 12.89
N GLN A 89 21.62 5.01 13.45
CA GLN A 89 22.22 5.59 14.66
C GLN A 89 21.44 5.20 15.91
N GLU A 90 22.15 4.71 16.93
CA GLU A 90 21.61 4.61 18.28
C GLU A 90 21.42 6.01 18.86
N ALA A 91 20.19 6.54 18.76
CA ALA A 91 19.84 7.80 19.38
C ALA A 91 19.59 7.59 20.88
N THR A 92 20.52 8.08 21.72
CA THR A 92 20.28 8.12 23.17
C THR A 92 19.45 9.35 23.49
N LEU A 93 18.14 9.17 23.68
CA LEU A 93 17.23 10.26 24.05
C LEU A 93 17.36 10.55 25.55
N SER A 94 17.86 11.73 25.90
CA SER A 94 17.84 12.26 27.26
C SER A 94 16.89 13.44 27.32
N GLY A 95 15.90 13.38 28.21
CA GLY A 95 14.88 14.40 28.35
C GLY A 95 14.32 14.41 29.78
N ARG A 96 13.76 15.54 30.18
CA ARG A 96 13.09 15.69 31.47
C ARG A 96 11.58 15.75 31.20
N ILE A 97 10.82 14.90 31.88
CA ILE A 97 9.36 14.96 31.85
C ILE A 97 8.94 16.23 32.59
N LEU A 98 8.40 17.21 31.87
CA LEU A 98 8.01 18.51 32.42
C LEU A 98 6.59 18.50 32.98
N ASP A 99 5.69 17.76 32.33
CA ASP A 99 4.31 17.61 32.78
C ASP A 99 3.72 16.31 32.23
N LEU A 100 2.76 15.74 32.95
CA LEU A 100 1.99 14.57 32.49
C LEU A 100 0.65 15.05 31.94
N PRO A 101 0.14 14.46 30.84
CA PRO A 101 -1.15 14.83 30.29
C PRO A 101 -2.26 14.55 31.31
N GLN A 102 -2.80 15.63 31.88
CA GLN A 102 -3.97 15.58 32.75
C GLN A 102 -5.21 15.33 31.88
N HIS A 103 -5.85 14.19 32.08
CA HIS A 103 -7.16 13.90 31.50
C HIS A 103 -8.23 14.39 32.49
N GLU A 104 -9.15 15.27 32.04
CA GLU A 104 -10.42 15.54 32.73
C GLU A 104 -11.48 14.49 32.37
#